data_AF-A0A833YVN4-F1
#
_entry.id   AF-A0A833YVN4-F1
#
_cell.length_a   1.000
_cell.length_b   1.000
_cell.length_c   1.000
_cell.angle_alpha   90.00
_cell.angle_beta   90.00
_cell.angle_gamma   90.00
#
_symmetry.space_group_name_H-M   'P 1'
#
loop_
_entity.id
_entity.type
_entity.pdbx_description
1 polymer ?
#
loop_
_entity_poly.entity_id
_entity_poly.type
_entity_poly.pdbx_seq_one_letter_code
_entity_poly.pdbx_strand_id
1 'polypeptide(L)'
;MDCWRVNGTLAVSRAIGDVFQKPYVSGEADAASRELTGSEDYLLLACDGFFDVVPHQEVAGLVQSHLVRQQGSGLRVAEELVAAARERGSHDNITVMVVFFRDPQDLLEGGAQGAGDSQADRRSQDVPCDLSEAENNTPWRSEEAQPPSGTRL
;
A
#
# COMPACT_ATOMS: atom_id res chain seq x y z
N MET A 1 -20.12 -1.96 3.67
CA MET A 1 -18.98 -2.45 4.45
C MET A 1 -18.68 -1.38 5.48
N ASP A 2 -18.77 -1.73 6.75
CA ASP A 2 -18.55 -0.77 7.84
C ASP A 2 -17.04 -0.56 8.00
N CYS A 3 -16.57 0.68 7.88
CA CYS A 3 -15.18 1.03 8.14
C CYS A 3 -14.99 1.37 9.63
N TRP A 4 -13.88 0.92 10.21
CA TRP A 4 -13.50 1.31 11.56
C TRP A 4 -13.10 2.78 11.58
N ARG A 5 -13.56 3.51 12.60
CA ARG A 5 -13.30 4.95 12.74
C ARG A 5 -12.69 5.28 14.09
N VAL A 6 -11.61 6.06 14.08
CA VAL A 6 -11.03 6.65 15.29
C VAL A 6 -12.03 7.62 15.89
N ASN A 7 -12.39 7.38 17.15
CA ASN A 7 -13.41 8.14 17.88
C ASN A 7 -14.76 8.23 17.16
N GLY A 8 -15.07 7.28 16.26
CA GLY A 8 -16.29 7.30 15.45
C GLY A 8 -16.28 8.31 14.29
N THR A 9 -15.20 9.06 14.08
CA THR A 9 -15.16 10.17 13.10
C THR A 9 -14.31 9.84 11.87
N LEU A 10 -13.02 9.53 12.07
CA LEU A 10 -12.06 9.38 10.97
C LEU A 10 -11.79 7.92 10.63
N ALA A 11 -11.87 7.56 9.34
CA ALA A 11 -11.60 6.21 8.86
C ALA A 11 -10.10 5.91 8.63
N VAL A 12 -9.22 6.73 9.20
CA VAL A 12 -7.76 6.59 9.11
C VAL A 12 -7.13 6.75 10.48
N SER A 13 -6.02 6.05 10.72
CA SER A 13 -5.23 6.16 11.96
C SER A 13 -4.02 7.09 11.82
N ARG A 14 -3.71 7.55 10.60
CA ARG A 14 -2.63 8.49 10.32
C ARG A 14 -3.09 9.53 9.31
N ALA A 15 -2.77 10.79 9.57
CA ALA A 15 -3.07 11.90 8.69
C ALA A 15 -2.20 13.12 9.00
N ILE A 16 -1.85 13.85 7.94
CA ILE A 16 -1.31 15.20 8.06
C ILE A 16 -2.48 16.13 8.41
N GLY A 17 -2.32 16.96 9.44
CA GLY A 17 -3.40 17.79 9.96
C GLY A 17 -4.17 17.09 11.08
N ASP A 18 -5.50 17.17 11.07
CA ASP A 18 -6.41 16.61 12.08
C ASP A 18 -5.98 16.86 13.54
N VAL A 19 -5.62 18.11 13.83
CA VAL A 19 -5.01 18.53 15.11
C VAL A 19 -5.87 18.12 16.31
N PHE A 20 -7.19 18.19 16.19
CA PHE A 20 -8.13 17.84 17.26
C PHE A 20 -8.24 16.32 17.52
N GLN A 21 -7.68 15.47 16.66
CA GLN A 21 -7.69 14.02 16.80
C GLN A 21 -6.34 13.49 17.29
N LYS A 22 -5.35 14.36 17.52
CA LYS A 22 -4.07 13.98 18.13
C LYS A 22 -4.26 13.67 19.63
N PRO A 23 -3.56 12.66 20.18
CA PRO A 23 -2.53 11.84 19.56
C PRO A 23 -3.05 10.56 18.88
N TYR A 24 -4.37 10.32 18.85
CA TYR A 24 -4.96 9.06 18.35
C TYR A 24 -4.80 8.86 16.84
N VAL A 25 -4.78 9.95 16.07
CA VAL A 25 -4.41 9.94 14.65
C VAL A 25 -2.96 10.40 14.51
N SER A 26 -2.03 9.52 14.17
CA SER A 26 -0.61 9.89 14.08
C SER A 26 -0.32 10.85 12.92
N GLY A 27 0.62 11.77 13.10
CA GLY A 27 1.20 12.57 12.00
C GLY A 27 2.46 11.95 11.39
N GLU A 28 2.95 10.84 11.96
CA GLU A 28 4.20 10.20 11.56
C GLU A 28 3.98 9.33 10.31
N ALA A 29 4.72 9.65 9.26
CA ALA A 29 4.73 8.87 8.03
C ALA A 29 5.38 7.50 8.25
N ASP A 30 4.89 6.50 7.53
CA ASP A 30 5.63 5.24 7.35
C ASP A 30 6.56 5.39 6.15
N ALA A 31 7.82 5.01 6.31
CA ALA A 31 8.86 5.24 5.32
C ALA A 31 9.62 3.94 5.06
N ALA A 32 9.73 3.59 3.78
CA ALA A 32 10.54 2.48 3.31
C ALA A 32 11.40 2.92 2.12
N SER A 33 12.59 2.35 2.00
CA SER A 33 13.46 2.51 0.85
C SER A 33 13.69 1.15 0.22
N ARG A 34 13.66 1.09 -1.11
CA ARG A 34 13.92 -0.13 -1.88
C ARG A 34 14.84 0.23 -3.02
N GLU A 35 15.92 -0.52 -3.17
CA GLU A 35 16.82 -0.41 -4.31
C GLU A 35 16.17 -1.05 -5.53
N LEU A 36 16.27 -0.39 -6.68
CA LEU A 36 15.77 -0.92 -7.95
C LEU A 36 16.84 -1.82 -8.55
N THR A 37 16.47 -3.05 -8.84
CA THR A 37 17.37 -4.07 -9.41
C THR A 37 17.39 -4.06 -10.93
N GLY A 38 16.48 -3.30 -11.56
CA GLY A 38 16.24 -3.30 -13.01
C GLY A 38 15.29 -4.39 -13.48
N SER A 39 14.79 -5.22 -12.56
CA SER A 39 13.75 -6.21 -12.83
C SER A 39 12.32 -5.67 -12.65
N GLU A 40 12.19 -4.47 -12.10
CA GLU A 40 10.90 -3.84 -11.83
C GLU A 40 10.32 -3.20 -13.10
N ASP A 41 9.02 -3.40 -13.33
CA ASP A 41 8.35 -2.93 -14.56
C ASP A 41 7.89 -1.49 -14.45
N TYR A 42 7.17 -1.22 -13.36
CA TYR A 42 6.56 0.06 -13.07
C TYR A 42 6.22 0.18 -11.57
N LEU A 43 6.02 1.42 -11.14
CA LEU A 43 5.41 1.76 -9.86
C LEU A 43 3.99 2.28 -10.11
N LEU A 44 3.04 1.77 -9.33
CA LEU A 44 1.67 2.27 -9.30
C LEU A 44 1.35 2.85 -7.92
N LEU A 45 0.83 4.07 -7.90
CA LEU A 45 0.30 4.72 -6.72
C LEU A 45 -1.16 5.08 -6.98
N ALA A 46 -2.04 4.80 -6.02
CA ALA A 46 -3.46 5.13 -6.13
C ALA A 46 -4.09 5.33 -4.75
N CYS A 47 -5.23 6.03 -4.70
CA CYS A 47 -6.04 6.16 -3.49
C CYS A 47 -6.96 4.94 -3.27
N ASP A 48 -7.59 4.89 -2.09
CA ASP A 48 -8.62 3.92 -1.71
C ASP A 48 -9.79 3.87 -2.70
N GLY A 49 -10.22 5.00 -3.24
CA GLY A 49 -11.25 5.03 -4.29
C GLY A 49 -10.95 4.16 -5.51
N PHE A 50 -9.68 3.83 -5.79
CA PHE A 50 -9.29 2.81 -6.77
C PHE A 50 -9.26 1.40 -6.17
N PHE A 51 -8.52 1.22 -5.07
CA PHE A 51 -8.27 -0.10 -4.49
C PHE A 51 -9.47 -0.74 -3.79
N ASP A 52 -10.49 0.05 -3.45
CA ASP A 52 -11.76 -0.45 -2.90
C ASP A 52 -12.53 -1.32 -3.89
N VAL A 53 -12.31 -1.12 -5.20
CA VAL A 53 -13.01 -1.85 -6.28
C VAL A 53 -12.06 -2.60 -7.23
N VAL A 54 -10.76 -2.29 -7.21
CA VAL A 54 -9.74 -2.99 -7.98
C VAL A 54 -8.76 -3.71 -7.04
N PRO A 55 -8.81 -5.05 -6.96
CA PRO A 55 -7.83 -5.80 -6.18
C PRO A 55 -6.41 -5.64 -6.72
N HIS A 56 -5.44 -5.52 -5.82
CA HIS A 56 -4.01 -5.37 -6.15
C HIS A 56 -3.49 -6.42 -7.16
N GLN A 57 -3.98 -7.65 -7.07
CA GLN A 57 -3.59 -8.77 -7.94
C GLN A 57 -4.05 -8.59 -9.40
N GLU A 58 -5.13 -7.84 -9.62
CA GLU A 58 -5.69 -7.63 -10.97
C GLU A 58 -5.02 -6.46 -11.71
N VAL A 59 -4.35 -5.57 -10.98
CA VAL A 59 -3.73 -4.35 -11.53
C VAL A 59 -2.75 -4.68 -12.66
N ALA A 60 -1.91 -5.70 -12.48
CA ALA A 60 -0.96 -6.11 -13.52
C ALA A 60 -1.67 -6.57 -14.80
N GLY A 61 -2.77 -7.31 -14.67
CA GLY A 61 -3.58 -7.73 -15.81
C GLY A 61 -4.22 -6.55 -16.55
N LEU A 62 -4.70 -5.54 -15.82
CA LEU A 62 -5.27 -4.33 -16.42
C LEU A 62 -4.22 -3.51 -17.20
N VAL A 63 -3.04 -3.32 -16.61
CA VAL A 63 -1.92 -2.63 -17.28
C VAL A 63 -1.49 -3.40 -18.52
N GLN A 64 -1.26 -4.71 -18.41
CA GLN A 64 -0.89 -5.57 -19.54
C GLN A 64 -1.95 -5.51 -20.66
N SER A 65 -3.23 -5.60 -20.31
CA SER A 65 -4.34 -5.55 -21.28
C SER A 65 -4.40 -4.21 -22.01
N HIS A 66 -4.12 -3.11 -21.32
CA HIS A 66 -4.00 -1.79 -21.95
C HIS A 66 -2.83 -1.73 -22.91
N LEU A 67 -1.63 -2.16 -22.47
CA LEU A 67 -0.44 -2.15 -23.31
C LEU A 67 -0.65 -2.99 -24.57
N VAL A 68 -1.27 -4.17 -24.47
CA VAL A 68 -1.59 -5.02 -25.62
C VAL A 68 -2.53 -4.29 -26.59
N ARG A 69 -3.61 -3.68 -26.10
CA ARG A 69 -4.57 -2.94 -26.95
C ARG A 69 -3.93 -1.72 -27.61
N GLN A 70 -2.99 -1.07 -26.94
CA GLN A 70 -2.32 0.15 -27.41
C GLN A 70 -0.94 -0.11 -28.02
N GLN A 71 -0.65 -1.36 -28.42
CA GLN A 71 0.60 -1.74 -29.12
C GLN A 71 1.87 -1.30 -28.38
N GLY A 72 1.88 -1.48 -27.06
CA GLY A 72 3.02 -1.15 -26.20
C GLY A 72 3.08 0.32 -25.80
N SER A 73 2.04 1.12 -26.08
CA SER A 73 1.97 2.49 -25.59
C SER A 73 1.54 2.52 -24.12
N GLY A 74 2.45 2.95 -23.25
CA GLY A 74 2.15 3.25 -21.84
C GLY A 74 1.32 4.53 -21.64
N LEU A 75 1.04 5.28 -22.72
CA LEU A 75 0.21 6.47 -22.65
C LEU A 75 -1.21 6.11 -22.20
N ARG A 76 -1.79 6.92 -21.32
CA ARG A 76 -3.17 6.78 -20.82
C ARG A 76 -3.47 5.50 -20.02
N VAL A 77 -2.46 4.73 -19.62
CA VAL A 77 -2.67 3.58 -18.72
C VAL A 77 -3.37 4.03 -17.43
N ALA A 78 -2.97 5.16 -16.85
CA ALA A 78 -3.64 5.71 -15.68
C ALA A 78 -5.12 6.07 -15.94
N GLU A 79 -5.45 6.61 -17.12
CA GLU A 79 -6.83 6.93 -17.50
C GLU A 79 -7.69 5.66 -17.62
N GLU A 80 -7.13 4.59 -18.19
CA GLU A 80 -7.78 3.29 -18.28
C GLU A 80 -8.04 2.70 -16.89
N LEU A 81 -7.06 2.77 -15.98
CA LEU A 81 -7.22 2.28 -14.61
C LEU A 81 -8.30 3.07 -13.84
N VAL A 82 -8.34 4.39 -14.02
CA VAL A 82 -9.42 5.23 -13.46
C VAL A 82 -10.77 4.83 -14.06
N ALA A 83 -10.85 4.61 -15.37
CA ALA A 83 -12.08 4.18 -16.03
C ALA A 83 -12.56 2.82 -15.51
N ALA A 84 -11.65 1.85 -15.35
CA ALA A 84 -11.95 0.53 -14.81
C ALA A 84 -12.51 0.60 -13.38
N ALA A 85 -11.94 1.44 -12.50
CA ALA A 85 -12.46 1.63 -11.16
C ALA A 85 -13.85 2.28 -11.16
N ARG A 86 -14.09 3.26 -12.06
CA ARG A 86 -15.42 3.87 -12.22
C ARG A 86 -16.47 2.86 -12.72
N GLU A 87 -16.12 2.03 -13.71
CA GLU A 87 -17.02 1.01 -14.26
C GLU A 87 -17.35 -0.08 -13.23
N ARG A 88 -16.41 -0.37 -12.33
CA ARG A 88 -16.62 -1.27 -11.19
C ARG A 88 -17.41 -0.65 -10.03
N GLY A 89 -17.89 0.58 -10.19
CA GLY A 89 -18.79 1.22 -9.24
C GLY A 89 -18.10 1.97 -8.11
N SER A 90 -16.86 2.42 -8.29
CA SER A 90 -16.26 3.35 -7.33
C SER A 90 -17.08 4.65 -7.28
N HIS A 91 -17.43 5.05 -6.06
CA HIS A 91 -18.20 6.25 -5.76
C HIS A 91 -17.35 7.35 -5.09
N ASP A 92 -16.04 7.14 -4.96
CA ASP A 92 -15.12 8.09 -4.35
C ASP A 92 -14.28 8.84 -5.40
N ASN A 93 -13.43 9.76 -4.95
CA ASN A 93 -12.38 10.34 -5.77
C ASN A 93 -11.36 9.27 -6.13
N ILE A 94 -10.98 9.23 -7.42
CA ILE A 94 -10.08 8.21 -7.96
C ILE A 94 -8.88 8.94 -8.55
N THR A 95 -7.70 8.68 -7.98
CA THR A 95 -6.42 9.15 -8.46
C THR A 95 -5.49 7.97 -8.65
N VAL A 96 -4.88 7.85 -9.83
CA VAL A 96 -3.91 6.80 -10.15
C VAL A 96 -2.70 7.44 -10.84
N MET A 97 -1.50 7.02 -10.45
CA MET A 97 -0.23 7.38 -11.07
C MET A 97 0.53 6.11 -11.44
N VAL A 98 1.06 6.06 -12.66
CA VAL A 98 1.87 4.95 -13.16
C VAL A 98 3.20 5.51 -13.64
N VAL A 99 4.30 4.99 -13.11
CA VAL A 99 5.66 5.36 -13.48
C VAL A 99 6.34 4.11 -14.03
N PHE A 100 6.65 4.12 -15.32
CA PHE A 100 7.35 3.01 -15.97
C PHE A 100 8.86 3.12 -15.73
N PHE A 101 9.46 2.00 -15.31
CA PHE A 101 10.91 1.88 -15.16
C PHE A 101 11.58 1.26 -16.39
N ARG A 102 10.81 0.49 -17.17
CA ARG A 102 11.21 -0.11 -18.45
C ARG A 102 10.36 0.47 -19.59
N ASP A 103 10.81 0.34 -20.84
CA ASP A 103 9.97 0.76 -21.97
C ASP A 103 8.67 -0.09 -21.95
N PRO A 104 7.48 0.52 -22.00
CA PRO A 104 6.23 -0.25 -21.99
C PRO A 104 6.10 -1.23 -23.17
N GLN A 105 6.85 -1.05 -24.26
CA GLN A 105 6.95 -2.03 -25.35
C GLN A 105 7.67 -3.31 -24.90
N ASP A 106 8.74 -3.20 -24.12
CA ASP A 106 9.51 -4.34 -23.61
C ASP A 106 8.68 -5.22 -22.66
N LEU A 107 7.68 -4.61 -21.99
CA LEU A 107 6.76 -5.31 -21.09
C LEU A 107 5.80 -6.26 -21.84
N LEU A 108 5.59 -6.05 -23.15
CA LEU A 108 4.81 -6.96 -23.99
C LEU A 108 5.61 -8.20 -24.39
N GLU A 109 6.91 -8.05 -24.60
CA GLU A 109 7.79 -9.13 -25.04
C GLU A 109 8.20 -10.06 -23.89
N GLY A 110 8.34 -9.51 -22.67
CA GLY A 110 8.72 -10.25 -21.47
C GLY A 110 7.68 -11.25 -20.92
N GLY A 111 6.42 -11.15 -21.35
CA GLY A 111 5.33 -12.03 -20.88
C GLY A 111 5.44 -13.50 -21.31
N ALA A 112 6.35 -13.83 -22.24
CA ALA A 112 6.50 -15.19 -22.78
C ALA A 112 7.52 -16.07 -22.03
N GLN A 113 8.30 -15.55 -21.07
CA GLN A 113 9.44 -16.27 -20.49
C GLN A 113 9.38 -16.50 -18.96
N GLY A 114 8.18 -16.41 -18.34
CA GLY A 114 8.01 -16.54 -16.88
C GLY A 114 7.15 -17.71 -16.38
N ALA A 115 6.78 -18.67 -17.24
CA ALA A 115 6.00 -19.85 -16.84
C ALA A 115 6.88 -21.12 -16.89
N GLY A 116 7.78 -21.26 -15.92
CA GLY A 116 8.64 -22.42 -15.75
C GLY A 116 9.01 -22.62 -14.28
N ASP A 117 8.38 -23.65 -13.70
CA ASP A 117 8.75 -24.38 -12.47
C ASP A 117 8.51 -23.74 -11.09
N SER A 118 7.43 -24.17 -10.42
CA SER A 118 7.53 -25.30 -9.49
C SER A 118 6.19 -25.72 -8.90
N GLN A 119 5.82 -26.96 -9.21
CA GLN A 119 4.69 -27.70 -8.67
C GLN A 119 5.06 -28.33 -7.31
N ALA A 120 4.09 -28.26 -6.39
CA ALA A 120 3.88 -29.12 -5.22
C ALA A 120 4.83 -29.00 -4.01
N ASP A 121 4.30 -28.43 -2.92
CA ASP A 121 4.25 -29.20 -1.67
C ASP A 121 2.89 -29.02 -0.98
N ARG A 122 2.12 -30.11 -0.97
CA ARG A 122 0.92 -30.26 -0.15
C ARG A 122 1.38 -30.89 1.17
N ARG A 123 1.43 -30.10 2.23
CA ARG A 123 1.35 -30.65 3.59
C ARG A 123 0.53 -29.73 4.49
N SER A 124 -0.68 -30.21 4.78
CA SER A 124 -1.56 -29.75 5.85
C SER A 124 -0.81 -29.67 7.17
N GLN A 125 -1.12 -28.64 7.95
CA GLN A 125 -1.32 -28.76 9.39
C GLN A 125 -2.15 -27.56 9.88
N ASP A 126 -3.42 -27.83 10.14
CA ASP A 126 -4.30 -27.03 10.98
C ASP A 126 -3.70 -26.96 12.39
N VAL A 127 -3.52 -25.74 12.92
CA VAL A 127 -3.23 -25.52 14.34
C VAL A 127 -4.34 -24.60 14.88
N PRO A 128 -5.13 -25.02 15.89
CA PRO A 128 -6.23 -24.22 16.38
C PRO A 128 -5.75 -23.02 17.21
N CYS A 129 -6.51 -21.93 17.15
CA CYS A 129 -6.43 -20.82 18.09
C CYS A 129 -6.75 -21.32 19.50
N ASP A 130 -5.78 -21.25 20.41
CA ASP A 130 -6.02 -21.30 21.84
C ASP A 130 -5.40 -20.06 22.52
N LEU A 131 -6.20 -19.47 23.39
CA LEU A 131 -5.90 -18.29 24.18
C LEU A 131 -5.16 -18.74 25.43
N SER A 132 -3.94 -18.26 25.64
CA SER A 132 -3.35 -18.26 26.98
C SER A 132 -2.53 -17.00 27.21
N GLU A 133 -2.95 -16.27 28.24
CA GLU A 133 -2.31 -15.10 28.82
C GLU A 133 -0.85 -15.39 29.21
N ALA A 134 0.02 -14.41 28.98
CA ALA A 134 1.34 -14.36 29.59
C ALA A 134 1.65 -12.90 29.96
N GLU A 135 1.25 -12.53 31.16
CA GLU A 135 1.91 -11.48 31.94
C GLU A 135 3.37 -11.92 32.19
N ASN A 136 4.37 -11.08 31.91
CA ASN A 136 5.10 -10.36 32.97
C ASN A 136 6.27 -9.52 32.41
N ASN A 137 6.27 -8.24 32.80
CA ASN A 137 7.39 -7.35 33.13
C ASN A 137 8.65 -7.27 32.26
N THR A 138 8.88 -6.08 31.72
CA THR A 138 10.12 -5.32 32.01
C THR A 138 9.83 -3.81 31.96
N PRO A 139 10.42 -2.97 32.83
CA PRO A 139 9.96 -1.61 33.05
C PRO A 139 10.57 -0.62 32.06
N TRP A 140 9.72 0.18 31.44
CA TRP A 140 10.03 1.35 30.62
C TRP A 140 10.75 2.39 31.48
N ARG A 141 12.01 2.66 31.17
CA ARG A 141 12.83 3.69 31.82
C ARG A 141 12.36 5.07 31.34
N SER A 142 11.73 5.82 32.24
CA SER A 142 11.43 7.24 32.03
C SER A 142 12.74 8.04 32.06
N GLU A 143 13.07 8.73 30.97
CA GLU A 143 14.07 9.79 31.01
C GLU A 143 13.33 11.14 31.12
N GLU A 144 13.34 11.66 32.34
CA GLU A 144 12.76 12.93 32.78
C GLU A 144 13.73 14.06 32.40
N ALA A 145 13.34 14.96 31.50
CA ALA A 145 14.13 16.14 31.17
C ALA A 145 13.89 17.24 32.22
N GLN A 146 14.89 17.49 33.08
CA GLN A 146 14.90 18.60 34.02
C GLN A 146 15.33 19.93 33.36
N PRO A 147 14.71 21.08 33.69
CA PRO A 147 15.13 22.38 33.19
C PRO A 147 16.37 22.92 33.96
N PRO A 148 17.24 23.73 33.33
CA PRO A 148 18.45 24.22 33.98
C PRO A 148 18.14 25.31 35.03
N SER A 149 18.54 25.04 36.27
CA SER A 149 18.61 26.01 37.37
C SER A 149 19.79 26.97 37.16
N GLY A 150 19.52 28.28 37.29
CA GLY A 150 20.51 29.32 37.13
C GLY A 150 21.64 29.32 38.17
N THR A 151 22.75 29.96 37.80
CA THR A 151 23.85 30.30 38.70
C THR A 151 23.92 31.82 38.84
N ARG A 152 23.75 32.30 40.08
CA ARG A 152 24.24 33.60 40.53
C ARG A 152 25.76 33.56 40.61
N LEU A 153 26.43 34.50 39.94
CA LEU A 153 27.35 35.48 40.56
C LEU A 153 27.22 36.80 39.79
#